data_AF-A0A2M8D866-F1
#
_entry.id   AF-A0A2M8D866-F1
#
_cell.length_a   1.000
_cell.length_b   1.000
_cell.length_c   1.000
_cell.angle_alpha   90.00
_cell.angle_beta   90.00
_cell.angle_gamma   90.00
#
_symmetry.space_group_name_H-M   'P 1'
#
loop_
_entity.id
_entity.type
_entity.pdbx_description
1 polymer ?
#
loop_
_entity_poly.entity_id
_entity_poly.type
_entity_poly.pdbx_seq_one_letter_code
_entity_poly.pdbx_strand_id
1 'polypeptide(L)'
;MLKLKINESENIPVSPQYLEQALFETILVREGQPVFLSRHLNRMATGLMFMKMDELPSLLSIREAIIECLSMTGTVEGGIKLMAIGQLLHVLPRTVVQAPETIAIGISETVIRDANSSLAGIKTVQRVWSDALRAEALRMNVHDCIALNSEGNLTEGGRTNLFLVQNERLVTPPLHDSCLPGVTRSIVLEMDNTAEVQLSREDLVQCEAAFLTSALIGAVPIAQVIGIGKKDPHHPLIQGVQAEIARAIREDLNLLS
;
A
#
# COMPACT_ATOMS: atom_id res chain seq x y z
N MET A 1 -1.54 -24.26 9.47
CA MET A 1 -0.80 -23.69 8.31
C MET A 1 -1.73 -23.68 7.11
N LEU A 2 -1.78 -22.55 6.38
CA LEU A 2 -2.59 -22.39 5.17
C LEU A 2 -2.08 -23.27 4.04
N LYS A 3 -2.97 -23.71 3.15
CA LYS A 3 -2.63 -24.46 1.94
C LYS A 3 -2.60 -23.54 0.73
N LEU A 4 -1.60 -23.68 -0.13
CA LEU A 4 -1.48 -22.87 -1.35
C LEU A 4 -2.55 -23.25 -2.38
N LYS A 5 -3.10 -22.24 -3.05
CA LYS A 5 -3.99 -22.41 -4.19
C LYS A 5 -3.67 -21.37 -5.27
N ILE A 6 -3.13 -21.83 -6.39
CA ILE A 6 -2.88 -20.98 -7.56
C ILE A 6 -4.18 -20.79 -8.33
N ASN A 7 -4.45 -19.58 -8.80
CA ASN A 7 -5.66 -19.24 -9.55
C ASN A 7 -5.26 -18.57 -10.86
N GLU A 8 -5.96 -18.87 -11.95
CA GLU A 8 -5.70 -18.32 -13.28
C GLU A 8 -6.21 -16.88 -13.46
N SER A 9 -7.06 -16.40 -12.55
CA SER A 9 -7.63 -15.05 -12.58
C SER A 9 -7.90 -14.54 -11.17
N GLU A 10 -8.18 -13.24 -11.02
CA GLU A 10 -8.57 -12.63 -9.73
C GLU A 10 -9.93 -13.11 -9.19
N ASN A 11 -10.71 -13.86 -9.98
CA ASN A 11 -12.02 -14.35 -9.58
C ASN A 11 -11.90 -15.60 -8.70
N ILE A 12 -12.13 -15.43 -7.40
CA ILE A 12 -12.25 -16.56 -6.48
C ILE A 12 -13.73 -16.80 -6.19
N PRO A 13 -14.28 -18.00 -6.43
CA PRO A 13 -15.58 -18.37 -5.89
C PRO A 13 -15.42 -18.55 -4.37
N VAL A 14 -15.81 -17.53 -3.60
CA VAL A 14 -15.80 -17.56 -2.13
C VAL A 14 -17.21 -17.42 -1.60
N SER A 15 -17.55 -18.28 -0.64
CA SER A 15 -18.76 -18.08 0.15
C SER A 15 -18.67 -16.74 0.89
N PRO A 16 -19.74 -15.92 0.94
CA PRO A 16 -19.74 -14.64 1.64
C PRO A 16 -19.21 -14.69 3.07
N GLN A 17 -19.44 -15.81 3.78
CA GLN A 17 -18.96 -16.04 5.14
C GLN A 17 -17.43 -15.96 5.31
N TYR A 18 -16.66 -16.19 4.24
CA TYR A 18 -15.19 -16.11 4.28
C TYR A 18 -14.66 -14.74 3.87
N LEU A 19 -15.50 -13.85 3.34
CA LEU A 19 -15.11 -12.48 3.01
C LEU A 19 -15.00 -11.60 4.27
N GLU A 20 -15.55 -12.02 5.41
CA GLU A 20 -15.44 -11.27 6.66
C GLU A 20 -14.10 -11.53 7.38
N GLN A 21 -13.52 -12.72 7.20
CA GLN A 21 -12.24 -13.13 7.81
C GLN A 21 -11.20 -13.46 6.74
N ALA A 22 -10.80 -12.44 5.99
CA ALA A 22 -9.74 -12.56 4.99
C ALA A 22 -8.75 -11.41 5.01
N LEU A 23 -7.52 -11.75 4.64
CA LEU A 23 -6.40 -10.82 4.53
C LEU A 23 -5.86 -10.89 3.10
N PHE A 24 -5.24 -9.80 2.66
CA PHE A 24 -4.65 -9.79 1.34
C PHE A 24 -3.36 -8.99 1.28
N GLU A 25 -2.49 -9.39 0.36
CA GLU A 25 -1.33 -8.63 -0.05
C GLU A 25 -1.41 -8.29 -1.54
N THR A 26 -0.72 -7.23 -1.92
CA THR A 26 -0.58 -6.83 -3.33
C THR A 26 0.87 -6.46 -3.54
N ILE A 27 1.53 -7.25 -4.38
CA ILE A 27 2.99 -7.32 -4.51
C ILE A 27 3.34 -6.96 -5.94
N LEU A 28 4.32 -6.09 -6.12
CA LEU A 28 4.86 -5.75 -7.43
C LEU A 28 5.69 -6.92 -7.97
N VAL A 29 5.61 -7.16 -9.27
CA VAL A 29 6.44 -8.14 -9.97
C VAL A 29 7.31 -7.42 -10.98
N ARG A 30 8.62 -7.68 -10.90
CA ARG A 30 9.67 -7.19 -11.80
C ARG A 30 10.55 -8.36 -12.20
N GLU A 31 10.92 -8.45 -13.47
CA GLU A 31 11.81 -9.52 -13.98
C GLU A 31 11.30 -10.94 -13.61
N GLY A 32 9.98 -11.12 -13.55
CA GLY A 32 9.33 -12.37 -13.16
C GLY A 32 9.45 -12.74 -11.67
N GLN A 33 9.94 -11.83 -10.81
CA GLN A 33 10.11 -12.04 -9.38
C GLN A 33 9.22 -11.09 -8.55
N PRO A 34 8.65 -11.58 -7.42
CA PRO A 34 7.92 -10.73 -6.48
C PRO A 34 8.88 -9.84 -5.68
N VAL A 35 8.64 -8.54 -5.73
CA VAL A 35 9.46 -7.52 -5.05
C VAL A 35 9.08 -7.42 -3.56
N PHE A 36 10.08 -7.40 -2.69
CA PHE A 36 9.97 -7.31 -1.23
C PHE A 36 9.07 -8.37 -0.59
N LEU A 37 9.05 -9.59 -1.14
CA LEU A 37 8.14 -10.67 -0.72
C LEU A 37 8.16 -10.90 0.80
N SER A 38 9.33 -10.97 1.42
CA SER A 38 9.47 -11.17 2.86
C SER A 38 8.79 -10.07 3.68
N ARG A 39 8.88 -8.80 3.25
CA ARG A 39 8.23 -7.67 3.95
C ARG A 39 6.71 -7.77 3.88
N HIS A 40 6.18 -8.14 2.71
CA HIS A 40 4.75 -8.38 2.54
C HIS A 40 4.25 -9.54 3.39
N LEU A 41 4.97 -10.66 3.42
CA LEU A 41 4.59 -11.84 4.21
C LEU A 41 4.68 -11.57 5.72
N ASN A 42 5.69 -10.82 6.19
CA ASN A 42 5.78 -10.41 7.60
C ASN A 42 4.56 -9.58 8.02
N ARG A 43 4.14 -8.62 7.19
CA ARG A 43 2.93 -7.83 7.47
C ARG A 43 1.67 -8.70 7.47
N MET A 44 1.54 -9.61 6.51
CA MET A 44 0.42 -10.53 6.44
C MET A 44 0.36 -11.47 7.65
N ALA A 45 1.51 -11.96 8.13
CA ALA A 45 1.62 -12.80 9.32
C ALA A 45 1.10 -12.09 10.58
N THR A 46 1.42 -10.80 10.77
CA THR A 46 0.84 -9.98 11.86
C THR A 46 -0.69 -9.97 11.79
N GLY A 47 -1.24 -9.81 10.60
CA GLY A 47 -2.69 -9.89 10.39
C GLY A 47 -3.28 -11.27 10.69
N LEU A 48 -2.62 -12.36 10.25
CA LEU A 48 -3.09 -13.72 10.48
C LEU A 48 -3.14 -14.04 11.98
N MET A 49 -2.09 -13.64 12.70
CA MET A 49 -2.02 -13.77 14.16
C MET A 49 -3.16 -13.01 14.85
N PHE A 50 -3.39 -11.75 14.46
CA PHE A 50 -4.49 -10.94 14.99
C PHE A 50 -5.86 -11.59 14.74
N MET A 51 -6.09 -12.09 13.51
CA MET A 51 -7.34 -12.72 13.10
C MET A 51 -7.48 -14.18 13.56
N LYS A 52 -6.49 -14.73 14.28
CA LYS A 52 -6.42 -16.14 14.73
C LYS A 52 -6.57 -17.14 13.57
N MET A 53 -5.97 -16.81 12.43
CA MET A 53 -5.92 -17.66 11.25
C MET A 53 -4.68 -18.55 11.27
N ASP A 54 -4.71 -19.59 10.44
CA ASP A 54 -3.57 -20.46 10.21
C ASP A 54 -2.33 -19.68 9.72
N GLU A 55 -1.15 -20.11 10.15
CA GLU A 55 0.13 -19.53 9.70
C GLU A 55 0.39 -19.71 8.20
N LEU A 56 1.23 -18.84 7.64
CA LEU A 56 1.67 -18.91 6.26
C LEU A 56 2.50 -20.19 5.98
N PRO A 57 2.45 -20.72 4.74
CA PRO A 57 3.47 -21.65 4.26
C PRO A 57 4.87 -21.02 4.28
N SER A 58 5.90 -21.84 4.04
CA SER A 58 7.27 -21.34 3.95
C SER A 58 7.43 -20.28 2.84
N LEU A 59 8.37 -19.34 3.05
CA LEU A 59 8.71 -18.32 2.06
C LEU A 59 9.03 -18.94 0.69
N LEU A 60 9.78 -20.05 0.68
CA LEU A 60 10.15 -20.76 -0.54
C LEU A 60 8.91 -21.29 -1.28
N SER A 61 8.02 -22.00 -0.58
CA SER A 61 6.80 -22.55 -1.19
C SER A 61 5.87 -21.47 -1.73
N ILE A 62 5.77 -20.32 -1.05
CA ILE A 62 4.99 -19.17 -1.53
C ILE A 62 5.63 -18.60 -2.79
N ARG A 63 6.96 -18.41 -2.80
CA ARG A 63 7.70 -17.92 -3.97
C ARG A 63 7.53 -18.85 -5.17
N GLU A 64 7.65 -20.16 -4.98
CA GLU A 64 7.44 -21.16 -6.05
C GLU A 64 6.02 -21.06 -6.64
N ALA A 65 5.00 -20.98 -5.80
CA ALA A 65 3.61 -20.83 -6.25
C ALA A 65 3.37 -19.50 -6.99
N ILE A 66 4.05 -18.42 -6.59
CA ILE A 66 4.04 -17.14 -7.30
C ILE A 66 4.66 -17.30 -8.70
N ILE A 67 5.84 -17.91 -8.80
CA ILE A 67 6.53 -18.12 -10.08
C ILE A 67 5.70 -19.00 -11.03
N GLU A 68 5.06 -20.05 -10.50
CA GLU A 68 4.15 -20.90 -11.28
C GLU A 68 2.96 -20.08 -11.79
N CYS A 69 2.31 -19.31 -10.92
CA CYS A 69 1.21 -18.42 -11.28
C CYS A 69 1.60 -17.42 -12.38
N LEU A 70 2.79 -16.81 -12.29
CA LEU A 70 3.30 -15.85 -13.27
C LEU A 70 3.63 -16.51 -14.61
N SER A 71 4.14 -17.74 -14.58
CA SER A 71 4.46 -18.52 -15.78
C SER A 71 3.19 -18.87 -16.57
N MET A 72 2.10 -19.20 -15.88
CA MET A 72 0.80 -19.49 -16.52
C MET A 72 0.25 -18.28 -17.28
N THR A 73 0.49 -17.07 -16.79
CA THR A 73 0.01 -15.81 -17.41
C THR A 73 1.06 -15.12 -18.29
N GLY A 74 2.27 -15.68 -18.40
CA GLY A 74 3.40 -15.05 -19.11
C GLY A 74 3.79 -13.67 -18.54
N THR A 75 3.54 -13.44 -17.24
CA THR A 75 3.74 -12.12 -16.61
C THR A 75 5.17 -11.98 -16.10
N VAL A 76 5.94 -11.11 -16.77
CA VAL A 76 7.30 -10.73 -16.33
C VAL A 76 7.28 -9.41 -15.56
N GLU A 77 6.35 -8.53 -15.90
CA GLU A 77 6.14 -7.22 -15.31
C GLU A 77 4.67 -7.08 -14.93
N GLY A 78 4.37 -6.78 -13.67
CA GLY A 78 2.99 -6.74 -13.22
C GLY A 78 2.86 -6.82 -11.71
N GLY A 79 1.88 -7.58 -11.24
CA GLY A 79 1.66 -7.77 -9.82
C GLY A 79 1.08 -9.13 -9.50
N ILE A 80 1.17 -9.48 -8.22
CA ILE A 80 0.54 -10.65 -7.63
C ILE A 80 -0.31 -10.18 -6.46
N LYS A 81 -1.47 -10.81 -6.31
CA LYS A 81 -2.28 -10.71 -5.11
C LYS A 81 -2.18 -12.02 -4.34
N LEU A 82 -1.90 -11.92 -3.05
CA LEU A 82 -2.07 -13.04 -2.13
C LEU A 82 -3.34 -12.81 -1.33
N MET A 83 -4.15 -13.85 -1.11
CA MET A 83 -5.35 -13.76 -0.27
C MET A 83 -5.43 -14.96 0.67
N ALA A 84 -5.42 -14.72 1.99
CA ALA A 84 -5.72 -15.76 2.96
C ALA A 84 -7.22 -15.77 3.24
N ILE A 85 -7.85 -16.91 2.96
CA ILE A 85 -9.29 -17.11 3.06
C ILE A 85 -9.54 -18.51 3.62
N GLY A 86 -10.12 -18.61 4.81
CA GLY A 86 -10.25 -19.89 5.52
C GLY A 86 -8.88 -20.57 5.70
N GLN A 87 -8.74 -21.80 5.20
CA GLN A 87 -7.48 -22.56 5.27
C GLN A 87 -6.60 -22.42 4.01
N LEU A 88 -6.93 -21.50 3.09
CA LEU A 88 -6.24 -21.35 1.82
C LEU A 88 -5.47 -20.03 1.74
N LEU A 89 -4.29 -20.08 1.15
CA LEU A 89 -3.57 -18.93 0.64
C LEU A 89 -3.66 -18.95 -0.88
N HIS A 90 -4.53 -18.10 -1.42
CA HIS A 90 -4.71 -17.92 -2.84
C HIS A 90 -3.58 -17.07 -3.42
N VAL A 91 -2.99 -17.54 -4.52
CA VAL A 91 -2.04 -16.80 -5.35
C VAL A 91 -2.77 -16.42 -6.64
N LEU A 92 -2.83 -15.13 -6.95
CA LEU A 92 -3.61 -14.62 -8.08
C LEU A 92 -2.78 -13.63 -8.91
N PRO A 93 -2.82 -13.72 -10.25
CA PRO A 93 -2.18 -12.75 -11.12
C PRO A 93 -2.92 -11.42 -11.03
N ARG A 94 -2.18 -10.31 -11.11
CA ARG A 94 -2.75 -8.96 -11.10
C ARG A 94 -2.09 -8.09 -12.15
N THR A 95 -2.93 -7.44 -12.95
CA THR A 95 -2.45 -6.40 -13.86
C THR A 95 -2.10 -5.14 -13.08
N VAL A 96 -0.96 -4.55 -13.43
CA VAL A 96 -0.54 -3.25 -12.90
C VAL A 96 -0.74 -2.21 -14.00
N VAL A 97 -1.29 -1.06 -13.60
CA VAL A 97 -1.37 0.12 -14.47
C VAL A 97 -0.14 0.96 -14.20
N GLN A 98 0.42 1.55 -15.27
CA GLN A 98 1.52 2.49 -15.14
C GLN A 98 1.16 3.62 -14.18
N ALA A 99 2.06 3.92 -13.25
CA ALA A 99 1.91 5.05 -12.35
C ALA A 99 1.88 6.36 -13.17
N PRO A 100 0.93 7.27 -12.89
CA PRO A 100 0.98 8.60 -13.49
C PRO A 100 2.22 9.36 -13.00
N GLU A 101 2.70 10.31 -13.79
CA GLU A 101 3.86 11.16 -13.43
C GLU A 101 3.53 12.01 -12.18
N THR A 102 2.32 12.55 -12.12
CA THR A 102 1.82 13.32 -10.98
C THR A 102 0.33 13.06 -10.78
N ILE A 103 -0.18 13.39 -9.59
CA ILE A 103 -1.60 13.20 -9.24
C ILE A 103 -2.20 14.44 -8.60
N ALA A 104 -3.54 14.51 -8.67
CA ALA A 104 -4.34 15.32 -7.76
C ALA A 104 -4.90 14.44 -6.64
N ILE A 105 -5.10 15.00 -5.45
CA ILE A 105 -5.74 14.34 -4.31
C ILE A 105 -6.81 15.22 -3.67
N GLY A 106 -7.75 14.58 -2.98
CA GLY A 106 -8.70 15.25 -2.09
C GLY A 106 -8.39 14.96 -0.62
N ILE A 107 -9.07 15.67 0.27
CA ILE A 107 -9.18 15.31 1.69
C ILE A 107 -10.62 14.91 1.93
N SER A 108 -10.83 13.75 2.54
CA SER A 108 -12.18 13.30 2.87
C SER A 108 -12.82 14.22 3.90
N GLU A 109 -14.09 14.51 3.70
CA GLU A 109 -14.94 15.20 4.68
C GLU A 109 -15.80 14.23 5.49
N THR A 110 -15.94 12.98 5.01
CA THR A 110 -16.92 12.02 5.52
C THR A 110 -16.31 10.75 6.10
N VAL A 111 -15.07 10.40 5.74
CA VAL A 111 -14.38 9.22 6.30
C VAL A 111 -13.45 9.64 7.42
N ILE A 112 -13.79 9.19 8.62
CA ILE A 112 -12.97 9.30 9.82
C ILE A 112 -12.42 7.92 10.16
N ARG A 113 -11.10 7.80 10.31
CA ARG A 113 -10.38 6.57 10.67
C ARG A 113 -10.17 6.54 12.18
N ASP A 114 -10.77 5.56 12.83
CA ASP A 114 -10.58 5.39 14.27
C ASP A 114 -9.22 4.74 14.56
N ALA A 115 -8.32 5.52 15.16
CA ALA A 115 -7.03 5.08 15.67
C ALA A 115 -7.15 3.94 16.70
N ASN A 116 -8.26 3.85 17.43
CA ASN A 116 -8.51 2.82 18.43
C ASN A 116 -9.14 1.55 17.85
N SER A 117 -9.41 1.52 16.53
CA SER A 117 -9.91 0.32 15.88
C SER A 117 -8.93 -0.83 16.05
N SER A 118 -9.42 -1.98 16.50
CA SER A 118 -8.60 -3.19 16.59
C SER A 118 -8.06 -3.65 15.22
N LEU A 119 -8.69 -3.20 14.12
CA LEU A 119 -8.25 -3.49 12.75
C LEU A 119 -7.26 -2.44 12.21
N ALA A 120 -6.91 -1.41 12.98
CA ALA A 120 -5.90 -0.44 12.59
C ALA A 120 -4.58 -1.15 12.24
N GLY A 121 -3.99 -0.80 11.11
CA GLY A 121 -2.77 -1.43 10.60
C GLY A 121 -2.94 -2.82 9.99
N ILE A 122 -4.14 -3.43 10.01
CA ILE A 122 -4.38 -4.76 9.43
C ILE A 122 -4.86 -4.64 7.98
N LYS A 123 -4.17 -5.31 7.04
CA LYS A 123 -4.52 -5.32 5.61
C LYS A 123 -5.62 -6.34 5.28
N THR A 124 -6.82 -6.09 5.80
CA THR A 124 -8.00 -6.93 5.63
C THR A 124 -8.81 -6.59 4.38
N VAL A 125 -9.61 -7.54 3.90
CA VAL A 125 -10.61 -7.32 2.84
C VAL A 125 -11.84 -6.53 3.32
N GLN A 126 -11.97 -6.29 4.64
CA GLN A 126 -12.98 -5.38 5.20
C GLN A 126 -12.62 -3.92 4.86
N ARG A 127 -12.93 -3.51 3.62
CA ARG A 127 -12.41 -2.28 2.99
C ARG A 127 -13.43 -1.15 2.89
N VAL A 128 -14.52 -1.18 3.65
CA VAL A 128 -15.61 -0.20 3.55
C VAL A 128 -15.11 1.26 3.58
N TRP A 129 -14.19 1.59 4.48
CA TRP A 129 -13.60 2.93 4.58
C TRP A 129 -12.72 3.27 3.38
N SER A 130 -11.86 2.35 2.95
CA SER A 130 -11.01 2.52 1.79
C SER A 130 -11.80 2.66 0.48
N ASP A 131 -12.92 1.96 0.37
CA ASP A 131 -13.78 1.99 -0.80
C ASP A 131 -14.68 3.24 -0.81
N ALA A 132 -15.08 3.74 0.37
CA ALA A 132 -15.71 5.06 0.51
C ALA A 132 -14.76 6.20 0.08
N LEU A 133 -13.50 6.18 0.54
CA LEU A 133 -12.48 7.13 0.08
C LEU A 133 -12.28 7.08 -1.43
N ARG A 134 -12.27 5.88 -2.01
CA ARG A 134 -12.19 5.71 -3.46
C ARG A 134 -13.40 6.28 -4.17
N ALA A 135 -14.61 6.09 -3.64
CA ALA A 135 -15.83 6.66 -4.21
C ALA A 135 -15.81 8.20 -4.17
N GLU A 136 -15.33 8.80 -3.08
CA GLU A 136 -15.10 10.24 -2.97
C GLU A 136 -14.07 10.72 -3.99
N ALA A 137 -12.92 10.04 -4.10
CA ALA A 137 -11.88 10.40 -5.06
C ALA A 137 -12.40 10.40 -6.50
N LEU A 138 -13.21 9.40 -6.86
CA LEU A 138 -13.86 9.34 -8.18
C LEU A 138 -14.82 10.52 -8.40
N ARG A 139 -15.62 10.92 -7.40
CA ARG A 139 -16.52 12.07 -7.51
C ARG A 139 -15.76 13.40 -7.67
N MET A 140 -14.61 13.53 -7.01
CA MET A 140 -13.75 14.70 -7.13
C MET A 140 -12.85 14.66 -8.37
N ASN A 141 -12.86 13.56 -9.12
CA ASN A 141 -11.96 13.30 -10.25
C ASN A 141 -10.46 13.41 -9.87
N VAL A 142 -10.10 12.80 -8.74
CA VAL A 142 -8.73 12.75 -8.20
C VAL A 142 -8.25 11.31 -8.03
N HIS A 143 -6.95 11.13 -7.80
CA HIS A 143 -6.35 9.80 -7.69
C HIS A 143 -6.72 9.07 -6.39
N ASP A 144 -6.68 9.79 -5.27
CA ASP A 144 -7.02 9.27 -3.95
C ASP A 144 -7.55 10.41 -3.06
N CYS A 145 -8.23 10.04 -1.97
CA CYS A 145 -8.68 10.95 -0.93
C CYS A 145 -8.04 10.56 0.41
N ILE A 146 -7.46 11.52 1.11
CA ILE A 146 -6.84 11.31 2.41
C ILE A 146 -7.91 11.36 3.51
N ALA A 147 -8.00 10.32 4.33
CA ALA A 147 -8.87 10.32 5.50
C ALA A 147 -8.25 11.12 6.66
N LEU A 148 -9.12 11.56 7.57
CA LEU A 148 -8.70 12.08 8.87
C LEU A 148 -8.90 11.03 9.97
N ASN A 149 -8.15 11.15 11.06
CA ASN A 149 -8.46 10.45 12.31
C ASN A 149 -9.53 11.23 13.12
N SER A 150 -9.95 10.68 14.26
CA SER A 150 -10.95 11.32 15.15
C SER A 150 -10.48 12.65 15.79
N GLU A 151 -9.18 12.94 15.76
CA GLU A 151 -8.59 14.18 16.25
C GLU A 151 -8.45 15.25 15.15
N GLY A 152 -8.79 14.89 13.90
CA GLY A 152 -8.68 15.78 12.75
C GLY A 152 -7.32 15.77 12.06
N ASN A 153 -6.41 14.87 12.45
CA ASN A 153 -5.10 14.69 11.82
C ASN A 153 -5.22 13.84 10.54
N LEU A 154 -4.37 14.11 9.56
CA LEU A 154 -4.22 13.36 8.32
C LEU A 154 -3.73 11.94 8.60
N THR A 155 -4.22 11.00 7.79
CA THR A 155 -3.86 9.58 7.89
C THR A 155 -3.28 9.07 6.58
N GLU A 156 -4.04 8.26 5.85
CA GLU A 156 -3.66 7.66 4.59
C GLU A 156 -4.82 7.76 3.58
N GLY A 157 -4.54 7.42 2.32
CA GLY A 157 -5.55 7.31 1.28
C GLY A 157 -6.32 5.99 1.34
N GLY A 158 -7.21 5.77 0.37
CA GLY A 158 -7.93 4.49 0.25
C GLY A 158 -7.00 3.32 -0.09
N ARG A 159 -5.85 3.59 -0.71
CA ARG A 159 -4.89 2.56 -1.16
C ARG A 159 -3.42 2.96 -1.02
N THR A 160 -3.13 4.09 -0.39
CA THR A 160 -1.81 4.75 -0.41
C THR A 160 -1.46 5.33 0.96
N ASN A 161 -0.17 5.45 1.27
CA ASN A 161 0.29 6.25 2.42
C ASN A 161 0.71 7.67 1.96
N LEU A 162 0.49 8.68 2.82
CA LEU A 162 0.84 10.08 2.55
C LEU A 162 2.22 10.43 3.11
N PHE A 163 2.99 11.19 2.35
CA PHE A 163 4.20 11.88 2.81
C PHE A 163 4.16 13.36 2.40
N LEU A 164 4.67 14.22 3.28
CA LEU A 164 4.90 15.64 3.02
C LEU A 164 6.40 15.93 3.03
N VAL A 165 6.80 16.96 2.30
CA VAL A 165 8.12 17.59 2.42
C VAL A 165 7.97 18.84 3.28
N GLN A 166 8.66 18.86 4.42
CA GLN A 166 8.67 19.99 5.35
C GLN A 166 10.10 20.22 5.85
N ASN A 167 10.63 21.44 5.67
CA ASN A 167 11.96 21.84 6.16
C ASN A 167 13.06 20.84 5.75
N GLU A 168 13.13 20.48 4.46
CA GLU A 168 14.09 19.51 3.90
C GLU A 168 14.00 18.09 4.49
N ARG A 169 12.88 17.74 5.12
CA ARG A 169 12.59 16.42 5.67
C ARG A 169 11.33 15.82 5.07
N LEU A 170 11.30 14.49 5.08
CA LEU A 170 10.14 13.69 4.70
C LEU A 170 9.37 13.34 5.97
N VAL A 171 8.09 13.71 6.03
CA VAL A 171 7.24 13.39 7.18
C VAL A 171 6.01 12.61 6.73
N THR A 172 5.58 11.64 7.52
CA THR A 172 4.39 10.82 7.26
C THR A 172 3.59 10.63 8.55
N PRO A 173 2.26 10.51 8.48
CA PRO A 173 1.46 10.22 9.67
C PRO A 173 1.91 8.91 10.33
N PRO A 174 2.00 8.84 11.67
CA PRO A 174 2.40 7.66 12.40
C PRO A 174 1.36 6.54 12.28
N LEU A 175 1.77 5.29 12.55
CA LEU A 175 0.85 4.15 12.51
C LEU A 175 -0.30 4.25 13.53
N HIS A 176 -0.09 4.93 14.66
CA HIS A 176 -1.15 5.14 15.65
C HIS A 176 -2.26 6.09 15.17
N ASP A 177 -2.09 6.77 14.03
CA ASP A 177 -3.17 7.52 13.36
C ASP A 177 -3.99 6.62 12.40
N SER A 178 -4.08 5.32 12.67
CA SER A 178 -4.79 4.32 11.84
C SER A 178 -4.22 4.14 10.42
N CYS A 179 -2.94 4.45 10.22
CA CYS A 179 -2.25 4.18 8.96
C CYS A 179 -1.86 2.70 8.81
N LEU A 180 -1.90 2.19 7.58
CA LEU A 180 -1.37 0.88 7.25
C LEU A 180 0.17 0.95 7.22
N PRO A 181 0.90 -0.02 7.81
CA PRO A 181 2.35 -0.12 7.66
C PRO A 181 2.71 -0.54 6.22
N GLY A 182 2.69 0.42 5.29
CA GLY A 182 3.03 0.22 3.88
C GLY A 182 4.43 -0.36 3.70
N VAL A 183 4.60 -1.33 2.79
CA VAL A 183 5.94 -1.85 2.46
C VAL A 183 6.77 -0.76 1.79
N THR A 184 6.24 -0.06 0.78
CA THR A 184 6.92 1.10 0.17
C THR A 184 7.17 2.21 1.19
N ARG A 185 6.21 2.48 2.08
CA ARG A 185 6.38 3.41 3.21
C ARG A 185 7.57 3.04 4.08
N SER A 186 7.77 1.76 4.40
CA SER A 186 8.93 1.31 5.18
C SER A 186 10.27 1.57 4.50
N ILE A 187 10.33 1.49 3.16
CA ILE A 187 11.56 1.82 2.42
C ILE A 187 11.86 3.32 2.53
N VAL A 188 10.85 4.18 2.43
CA VAL A 188 11.05 5.64 2.59
C VAL A 188 11.47 5.99 4.01
N LEU A 189 10.96 5.28 5.02
CA LEU A 189 11.33 5.46 6.43
C LEU A 189 12.75 4.99 6.78
N GLU A 190 13.39 4.20 5.92
CA GLU A 190 14.79 3.81 6.09
C GLU A 190 15.78 4.93 5.69
N MET A 191 15.29 6.01 5.07
CA MET A 191 16.10 7.18 4.72
C MET A 191 16.33 8.08 5.96
N ASP A 192 17.55 8.62 6.09
CA ASP A 192 17.99 9.39 7.27
C ASP A 192 17.16 10.66 7.57
N ASN A 193 16.54 11.26 6.57
CA ASN A 193 15.76 12.49 6.71
C ASN A 193 14.24 12.26 6.76
N THR A 194 13.81 11.05 7.12
CA THR A 194 12.39 10.68 7.23
C THR A 194 11.97 10.50 8.70
N ALA A 195 10.78 10.98 9.05
CA ALA A 195 10.20 10.79 10.38
C ALA A 195 8.68 10.55 10.34
N GLU A 196 8.18 9.83 11.34
CA GLU A 196 6.74 9.76 11.63
C GLU A 196 6.35 10.94 12.52
N VAL A 197 5.39 11.76 12.06
CA VAL A 197 4.92 12.97 12.75
C VAL A 197 3.41 13.06 12.55
N GLN A 198 2.65 13.43 13.59
CA GLN A 198 1.22 13.71 13.42
C GLN A 198 1.05 14.94 12.51
N LEU A 199 0.29 14.79 11.43
CA LEU A 199 0.13 15.85 10.42
C LEU A 199 -1.29 16.37 10.44
N SER A 200 -1.47 17.67 10.54
CA SER A 200 -2.76 18.34 10.45
C SER A 200 -3.09 18.72 9.00
N ARG A 201 -4.33 19.21 8.77
CA ARG A 201 -4.66 19.83 7.47
C ARG A 201 -3.76 21.03 7.16
N GLU A 202 -3.37 21.80 8.17
CA GLU A 202 -2.51 22.97 8.02
C GLU A 202 -1.11 22.57 7.54
N ASP A 203 -0.58 21.44 8.01
CA ASP A 203 0.70 20.90 7.53
C ASP A 203 0.68 20.62 6.03
N LEU A 204 -0.44 20.07 5.52
CA LEU A 204 -0.64 19.86 4.09
C LEU A 204 -0.89 21.17 3.33
N VAL A 205 -1.40 22.23 3.98
CA VAL A 205 -1.47 23.57 3.37
C VAL A 205 -0.05 24.14 3.22
N GLN A 206 0.76 24.07 4.26
CA GLN A 206 2.06 24.72 4.37
C GLN A 206 3.20 23.96 3.66
N CYS A 207 3.09 22.66 3.45
CA CYS A 207 4.17 21.88 2.85
C CYS A 207 4.50 22.32 1.41
N GLU A 208 5.76 22.24 1.03
CA GLU A 208 6.25 22.62 -0.30
C GLU A 208 5.85 21.58 -1.35
N ALA A 209 6.00 20.32 -0.98
CA ALA A 209 5.73 19.17 -1.81
C ALA A 209 5.09 18.04 -1.00
N ALA A 210 4.43 17.11 -1.69
CA ALA A 210 3.84 15.92 -1.09
C ALA A 210 3.79 14.81 -2.12
N PHE A 211 3.70 13.55 -1.66
CA PHE A 211 3.56 12.39 -2.52
C PHE A 211 2.79 11.27 -1.82
N LEU A 212 2.27 10.36 -2.64
CA LEU A 212 1.66 9.12 -2.17
C LEU A 212 2.59 7.94 -2.42
N THR A 213 2.49 6.91 -1.58
CA THR A 213 3.20 5.65 -1.79
C THR A 213 2.26 4.45 -1.82
N SER A 214 2.52 3.51 -2.73
CA SER A 214 1.99 2.14 -2.64
C SER A 214 2.89 1.14 -3.38
N ALA A 215 2.75 -0.15 -3.06
CA ALA A 215 3.60 -1.20 -3.61
C ALA A 215 3.63 -1.23 -5.15
N LEU A 216 2.50 -0.94 -5.81
CA LEU A 216 2.39 -1.06 -7.26
C LEU A 216 2.87 0.18 -8.03
N ILE A 217 2.78 1.37 -7.42
CA ILE A 217 3.07 2.65 -8.10
C ILE A 217 4.33 3.34 -7.59
N GLY A 218 4.97 2.81 -6.54
CA GLY A 218 6.11 3.45 -5.91
C GLY A 218 5.72 4.74 -5.20
N ALA A 219 6.54 5.78 -5.34
CA ALA A 219 6.25 7.14 -4.89
C ALA A 219 5.77 8.02 -6.05
N VAL A 220 4.56 8.57 -5.92
CA VAL A 220 3.93 9.41 -6.95
C VAL A 220 3.69 10.82 -6.40
N PRO A 221 4.32 11.86 -7.01
CA PRO A 221 4.19 13.24 -6.58
C PRO A 221 2.75 13.76 -6.69
N ILE A 222 2.33 14.54 -5.69
CA ILE A 222 1.08 15.28 -5.71
C ILE A 222 1.36 16.65 -6.35
N ALA A 223 0.67 16.96 -7.45
CA ALA A 223 0.72 18.28 -8.09
C ALA A 223 -0.39 19.21 -7.59
N GLN A 224 -1.51 18.67 -7.10
CA GLN A 224 -2.68 19.45 -6.70
C GLN A 224 -3.42 18.78 -5.54
N VAL A 225 -3.82 19.59 -4.56
CA VAL A 225 -4.78 19.19 -3.51
C VAL A 225 -6.05 20.00 -3.69
N ILE A 226 -7.19 19.33 -3.82
CA ILE A 226 -8.50 20.00 -4.01
C ILE A 226 -8.83 20.84 -2.78
N GLY A 227 -9.22 22.10 -3.00
CA GLY A 227 -9.53 23.05 -1.92
C GLY A 227 -8.31 23.71 -1.25
N ILE A 228 -7.09 23.22 -1.47
CA ILE A 228 -5.86 23.81 -0.92
C ILE A 228 -5.05 24.52 -2.00
N GLY A 229 -4.66 23.83 -3.08
CA GLY A 229 -3.82 24.41 -4.12
C GLY A 229 -2.77 23.47 -4.69
N LYS A 230 -1.85 24.06 -5.46
CA LYS A 230 -0.74 23.35 -6.10
C LYS A 230 0.34 22.98 -5.07
N LYS A 231 1.05 21.89 -5.36
CA LYS A 231 2.29 21.48 -4.68
C LYS A 231 3.40 21.37 -5.72
N ASP A 232 4.66 21.32 -5.31
CA ASP A 232 5.78 21.08 -6.22
C ASP A 232 5.97 19.58 -6.47
N PRO A 233 5.50 19.01 -7.61
CA PRO A 233 5.70 17.60 -7.89
C PRO A 233 7.15 17.26 -8.29
N HIS A 234 7.99 18.26 -8.58
CA HIS A 234 9.36 18.06 -9.06
C HIS A 234 10.40 18.27 -7.96
N HIS A 235 9.98 18.39 -6.71
CA HIS A 235 10.86 18.63 -5.57
C HIS A 235 12.00 17.60 -5.50
N PRO A 236 13.27 18.01 -5.32
CA PRO A 236 14.43 17.12 -5.35
C PRO A 236 14.35 15.94 -4.38
N LEU A 237 13.79 16.15 -3.18
CA LEU A 237 13.58 15.06 -2.21
C LEU A 237 12.64 13.95 -2.74
N ILE A 238 11.61 14.27 -3.52
CA ILE A 238 10.73 13.25 -4.10
C ILE A 238 11.48 12.44 -5.16
N GLN A 239 12.31 13.09 -5.97
CA GLN A 239 13.18 12.39 -6.93
C GLN A 239 14.17 11.46 -6.20
N GLY A 240 14.73 11.91 -5.08
CA GLY A 240 15.56 11.11 -4.19
C GLY A 240 14.83 9.87 -3.67
N VAL A 241 13.58 10.02 -3.21
CA VAL A 241 12.72 8.89 -2.78
C VAL A 241 12.47 7.91 -3.92
N GLN A 242 12.18 8.40 -5.12
CA GLN A 242 11.95 7.54 -6.29
C GLN A 242 13.22 6.75 -6.68
N ALA A 243 14.38 7.41 -6.64
CA ALA A 243 15.67 6.77 -6.89
C ALA A 243 15.99 5.71 -5.82
N GLU A 244 15.69 6.00 -4.56
CA GLU A 244 15.90 5.10 -3.43
C GLU A 244 15.00 3.86 -3.52
N ILE A 245 13.71 4.03 -3.81
CA ILE A 245 12.81 2.89 -4.06
C ILE A 245 13.34 2.04 -5.22
N ALA A 246 13.77 2.66 -6.32
CA ALA A 246 14.32 1.93 -7.46
C ALA A 246 15.61 1.17 -7.09
N ARG A 247 16.48 1.75 -6.25
CA ARG A 247 17.69 1.10 -5.72
C ARG A 247 17.33 -0.10 -4.86
N ALA A 248 16.45 0.08 -3.89
CA ALA A 248 16.00 -0.98 -2.98
C ALA A 248 15.35 -2.15 -3.74
N ILE A 249 14.57 -1.88 -4.79
CA ILE A 249 13.99 -2.92 -5.65
C ILE A 249 15.09 -3.73 -6.34
N ARG A 250 16.10 -3.08 -6.94
CA ARG A 250 17.21 -3.79 -7.59
C ARG A 250 17.99 -4.66 -6.61
N GLU A 251 18.23 -4.16 -5.40
CA GLU A 251 18.92 -4.92 -4.36
C GLU A 251 18.12 -6.14 -3.90
N ASP A 252 16.81 -5.99 -3.69
CA ASP A 252 15.93 -7.10 -3.34
C ASP A 252 15.91 -8.18 -4.43
N LEU A 253 15.85 -7.78 -5.71
CA LEU A 253 15.90 -8.72 -6.84
C LEU A 253 17.26 -9.45 -6.94
N ASN A 254 18.37 -8.77 -6.68
CA ASN A 254 19.71 -9.37 -6.70
C ASN A 254 19.93 -10.39 -5.56
N LEU A 255 19.16 -10.32 -4.47
CA LEU A 255 19.20 -11.34 -3.41
C LEU A 255 18.46 -12.63 -3.81
N LEU A 256 17.68 -12.60 -4.91
CA LEU A 256 16.88 -13.73 -5.39
C LEU A 256 17.55 -14.50 -6.53
N SER A 257 18.58 -13.92 -7.16
CA SER A 257 19.44 -14.50 -8.20
C SER A 257 20.56 -15.36 -7.62
#